data_AF-A0AAV3J671-F1
#
_entry.id   AF-A0AAV3J671-F1
#
_cell.length_a   1.000
_cell.length_b   1.000
_cell.length_c   1.000
_cell.angle_alpha   90.00
_cell.angle_beta   90.00
_cell.angle_gamma   90.00
#
_symmetry.space_group_name_H-M   'P 1'
#
loop_
_entity.id
_entity.type
_entity.pdbx_description
1 polymer ?
#
loop_
_entity_poly.entity_id
_entity_poly.type
_entity_poly.pdbx_seq_one_letter_code
_entity_poly.pdbx_strand_id
1 'polypeptide(L)'
;MFFSLFQIREIFKNPVLRVRNQKSWNRFYFSESLIRLLGISNGKLYCFLSELALRFFFSAFSIFWILKRKSALRCRINRQKFPNKIQNVLASYSTIRVVTIRVTSKFPLLGWVLVFFFLSIYCSSESLKHSSSQNSETNSPSTLTAFQDKIDSVLYPEHNHDPELLKVLAGGDVMFNWGIRDTIQKHGEIAPVKGLKSLFREADFRMVNLETPVVASKTEESKKAYIFTAHEKDLDSLKFLGVDMVFLGNNHSFDHGQRGMDETLSILNKNNILNVGAGKKLPQVLNPLNLSLKGTDLRIHSVTAVAERSHYATPTKSGVAPFMLSSLQAAFFEKHPSRFKNHSSPIRIVSLHWGIEYSPFPTSDQRKIARTLIDSGVKIVIGHHPHIPQGVEIYRGGVILYSLGNLIFGSRNSYLNHNLVAIFHIRRNRLERVELVPIFGKFQKEDHRIRPVIGREAQEFLHEIAVLSAEFGTRFRIEGDRAFLDLPTNSPLTPTFRRKK
;
A
#
# COMPACT_ATOMS: atom_id res chain seq x y z
N MET A 1 -17.78 16.37 -18.77
CA MET A 1 -19.20 16.54 -18.39
C MET A 1 -19.88 15.17 -18.50
N PHE A 2 -20.52 14.76 -17.41
CA PHE A 2 -21.09 13.45 -17.14
C PHE A 2 -21.82 12.78 -18.31
N PHE A 3 -21.39 11.58 -18.70
CA PHE A 3 -22.28 10.59 -19.31
C PHE A 3 -22.66 9.59 -18.22
N SER A 4 -23.94 9.55 -17.86
CA SER A 4 -24.46 8.65 -16.84
C SER A 4 -24.41 7.21 -17.35
N LEU A 5 -24.09 6.27 -16.45
CA LEU A 5 -24.11 4.81 -16.68
C LEU A 5 -25.45 4.27 -17.22
N PHE A 6 -26.50 5.10 -17.18
CA PHE A 6 -27.82 4.80 -17.72
C PHE A 6 -27.84 4.77 -19.27
N GLN A 7 -27.00 5.56 -19.97
CA GLN A 7 -27.00 5.62 -21.43
C GLN A 7 -26.21 4.48 -22.11
N ILE A 8 -25.23 3.87 -21.44
CA ILE A 8 -24.54 2.68 -21.96
C ILE A 8 -25.47 1.46 -21.96
N ARG A 9 -26.43 1.41 -21.03
CA ARG A 9 -27.39 0.29 -20.91
C ARG A 9 -28.40 0.24 -22.06
N GLU A 10 -28.72 1.38 -22.69
CA GLU A 10 -29.61 1.44 -23.85
C GLU A 10 -28.93 1.04 -25.17
N ILE A 11 -27.60 1.18 -25.28
CA ILE A 11 -26.83 0.70 -26.45
C ILE A 11 -26.90 -0.83 -26.60
N PHE A 12 -27.01 -1.56 -25.48
CA PHE A 12 -27.10 -3.02 -25.48
C PHE A 12 -28.53 -3.57 -25.58
N LYS A 13 -29.56 -2.72 -25.59
CA LYS A 13 -30.97 -3.16 -25.63
C LYS A 13 -31.62 -3.15 -27.02
N ASN A 14 -30.94 -2.65 -28.06
CA ASN A 14 -31.49 -2.65 -29.42
C ASN A 14 -31.02 -3.88 -30.22
N PRO A 15 -31.94 -4.74 -30.71
CA PRO A 15 -31.59 -6.01 -31.36
C PRO A 15 -31.19 -5.78 -32.82
N VAL A 16 -29.97 -5.29 -33.07
CA VAL A 16 -29.48 -5.00 -34.45
C VAL A 16 -28.31 -5.90 -34.84
N LEU A 17 -28.42 -7.20 -34.55
CA LEU A 17 -27.53 -8.23 -35.12
C LEU A 17 -28.35 -9.47 -35.46
N ARG A 18 -28.87 -9.55 -36.69
CA ARG A 18 -29.31 -10.82 -37.28
C ARG A 18 -28.19 -11.40 -38.14
N VAL A 19 -27.84 -12.65 -37.84
CA VAL A 19 -26.79 -13.43 -38.51
C VAL A 19 -27.43 -14.33 -39.56
N ARG A 20 -26.84 -14.42 -40.76
CA ARG A 20 -27.14 -15.50 -41.71
C ARG A 20 -25.87 -16.04 -42.36
N ASN A 21 -25.87 -17.35 -42.58
CA ASN A 21 -24.70 -18.17 -42.92
C ASN A 21 -24.58 -18.44 -44.44
N GLN A 22 -23.35 -18.77 -44.85
CA GLN A 22 -22.82 -19.21 -46.16
C GLN A 22 -23.69 -19.16 -47.43
N LYS A 23 -23.05 -18.60 -48.47
CA LYS A 23 -23.38 -18.52 -49.91
C LYS A 23 -24.07 -17.21 -50.32
N SER A 24 -23.23 -16.32 -50.88
CA SER A 24 -23.47 -15.05 -51.60
C SER A 24 -22.90 -13.81 -50.89
N TRP A 25 -22.12 -13.05 -51.64
CA TRP A 25 -21.43 -11.84 -51.20
C TRP A 25 -22.45 -10.74 -50.88
N ASN A 26 -22.53 -10.27 -49.64
CA ASN A 26 -23.31 -9.09 -49.28
C ASN A 26 -22.50 -8.12 -48.42
N ARG A 27 -22.64 -6.81 -48.73
CA ARG A 27 -21.94 -5.67 -48.14
C ARG A 27 -22.57 -5.26 -46.80
N PHE A 28 -21.76 -4.84 -45.84
CA PHE A 28 -22.23 -4.15 -44.63
C PHE A 28 -22.51 -2.67 -44.94
N TYR A 29 -23.64 -2.16 -44.45
CA TYR A 29 -23.91 -0.72 -44.36
C TYR A 29 -24.04 -0.36 -42.88
N PHE A 30 -23.30 0.66 -42.45
CA PHE A 30 -23.56 1.30 -41.17
C PHE A 30 -24.92 2.01 -41.25
N SER A 31 -25.75 1.92 -40.21
CA SER A 31 -26.98 2.71 -40.15
C SER A 31 -26.64 4.20 -40.00
N GLU A 32 -27.45 5.08 -40.58
CA GLU A 32 -27.30 6.54 -40.47
C GLU A 32 -27.12 7.01 -39.01
N SER A 33 -27.71 6.29 -38.05
CA SER A 33 -27.66 6.63 -36.64
C SER A 33 -26.24 6.58 -36.05
N LEU A 34 -25.38 5.66 -36.49
CA LEU A 34 -23.98 5.58 -36.03
C LEU A 34 -23.12 6.69 -36.64
N ILE A 35 -23.45 7.13 -37.86
CA ILE A 35 -22.76 8.23 -38.55
C ILE A 35 -23.12 9.58 -37.91
N ARG A 36 -24.38 9.76 -37.48
CA ARG A 36 -24.80 10.95 -36.72
C ARG A 36 -24.15 11.01 -35.33
N LEU A 37 -23.94 9.87 -34.67
CA LEU A 37 -23.26 9.80 -33.36
C LEU A 37 -21.78 10.22 -33.42
N LEU A 38 -21.16 10.10 -34.61
CA LEU A 38 -19.77 10.51 -34.88
C LEU A 38 -19.65 11.96 -35.38
N GLY A 39 -20.74 12.74 -35.39
CA GLY A 39 -20.69 14.19 -35.59
C GLY A 39 -20.28 14.65 -36.99
N ILE A 40 -20.88 14.08 -38.04
CA ILE A 40 -20.76 14.63 -39.42
C ILE A 40 -22.11 15.24 -39.80
N SER A 41 -22.30 16.51 -39.48
CA SER A 41 -23.29 17.38 -40.13
C SER A 41 -22.68 18.77 -40.33
N ASN A 42 -22.72 19.26 -41.57
CA ASN A 42 -22.32 20.61 -41.99
C ASN A 42 -20.83 20.99 -41.85
N GLY A 43 -19.93 20.12 -42.32
CA GLY A 43 -18.62 20.56 -42.82
C GLY A 43 -17.62 21.10 -41.79
N LYS A 44 -17.87 20.99 -40.49
CA LYS A 44 -16.89 21.29 -39.44
C LYS A 44 -16.44 20.02 -38.73
N LEU A 45 -15.18 19.65 -38.94
CA LEU A 45 -14.53 18.50 -38.33
C LEU A 45 -14.09 18.88 -36.90
N TYR A 46 -14.79 18.39 -35.87
CA TYR A 46 -14.21 18.35 -34.53
C TYR A 46 -13.44 17.03 -34.38
N CYS A 47 -12.12 17.12 -34.48
CA CYS A 47 -11.19 16.02 -34.20
C CYS A 47 -11.33 15.57 -32.74
N PHE A 48 -12.15 14.55 -32.47
CA PHE A 48 -12.18 13.91 -31.16
C PHE A 48 -12.39 12.39 -31.21
N LEU A 49 -11.66 11.71 -32.09
CA LEU A 49 -11.26 10.33 -31.87
C LEU A 49 -9.81 10.22 -32.32
N SER A 50 -8.89 10.07 -31.37
CA SER A 50 -7.48 9.87 -31.67
C SER A 50 -7.28 8.59 -32.47
N GLU A 51 -6.24 8.54 -33.29
CA GLU A 51 -5.86 7.36 -34.08
C GLU A 51 -5.75 6.09 -33.22
N LEU A 52 -5.38 6.28 -31.94
CA LEU A 52 -5.30 5.24 -30.92
C LEU A 52 -6.68 4.66 -30.54
N ALA A 53 -7.73 5.48 -30.47
CA ALA A 53 -9.09 5.03 -30.14
C ALA A 53 -9.69 4.17 -31.27
N LEU A 54 -9.41 4.54 -32.52
CA LEU A 54 -9.80 3.73 -33.69
C LEU A 54 -9.02 2.41 -33.73
N ARG A 55 -7.72 2.42 -33.44
CA ARG A 55 -6.88 1.21 -33.36
C ARG A 55 -7.35 0.26 -32.25
N PHE A 56 -7.73 0.80 -31.09
CA PHE A 56 -8.27 0.01 -29.97
C PHE A 56 -9.62 -0.61 -30.32
N PHE A 57 -10.51 0.14 -30.95
CA PHE A 57 -11.85 -0.33 -31.31
C PHE A 57 -11.80 -1.52 -32.28
N PHE A 58 -10.99 -1.44 -33.34
CA PHE A 58 -10.86 -2.54 -34.31
C PHE A 58 -10.09 -3.75 -33.77
N SER A 59 -9.11 -3.53 -32.89
CA SER A 59 -8.36 -4.63 -32.26
C SER A 59 -9.22 -5.39 -31.26
N ALA A 60 -9.97 -4.67 -30.42
CA ALA A 60 -10.89 -5.26 -29.45
C ALA A 60 -12.02 -6.04 -30.13
N PHE A 61 -12.58 -5.52 -31.24
CA PHE A 61 -13.61 -6.22 -32.01
C PHE A 61 -13.09 -7.51 -32.66
N SER A 62 -11.85 -7.50 -33.15
CA SER A 62 -11.21 -8.67 -33.77
C SER A 62 -10.89 -9.77 -32.74
N ILE A 63 -10.39 -9.38 -31.57
CA ILE A 63 -10.07 -10.30 -30.47
C ILE A 63 -11.35 -10.92 -29.87
N PHE A 64 -12.40 -10.11 -29.67
CA PHE A 64 -13.68 -10.58 -29.12
C PHE A 64 -14.37 -11.60 -30.05
N TRP A 65 -14.16 -11.51 -31.36
CA TRP A 65 -14.71 -12.46 -32.33
C TRP A 65 -13.88 -13.75 -32.45
N ILE A 66 -12.53 -13.66 -32.43
CA ILE A 66 -11.61 -14.82 -32.43
C ILE A 66 -11.86 -15.72 -31.20
N LEU A 67 -12.14 -15.11 -30.05
CA LEU A 67 -12.42 -15.84 -28.82
C LEU A 67 -13.78 -16.56 -28.83
N LYS A 68 -14.71 -16.21 -29.72
CA LYS A 68 -16.06 -16.79 -29.72
C LYS A 68 -16.34 -17.86 -30.79
N ARG A 69 -15.69 -17.91 -31.97
CA ARG A 69 -15.89 -19.01 -32.94
C ARG A 69 -14.68 -19.29 -33.84
N LYS A 70 -14.32 -20.59 -33.95
CA LYS A 70 -13.18 -21.14 -34.72
C LYS A 70 -13.37 -21.14 -36.26
N SER A 71 -13.63 -20.00 -36.90
CA SER A 71 -13.50 -19.90 -38.38
C SER A 71 -13.24 -18.48 -38.88
N ALA A 72 -12.49 -18.40 -39.99
CA ALA A 72 -11.87 -17.18 -40.51
C ALA A 72 -12.88 -16.12 -40.99
N LEU A 73 -12.63 -14.86 -40.62
CA LEU A 73 -13.33 -13.69 -41.16
C LEU A 73 -12.45 -13.00 -42.21
N ARG A 74 -13.01 -12.62 -43.36
CA ARG A 74 -12.40 -11.61 -44.25
C ARG A 74 -13.22 -10.33 -44.15
N CYS A 75 -12.66 -9.30 -43.54
CA CYS A 75 -13.22 -7.96 -43.55
C CYS A 75 -12.63 -7.17 -44.73
N ARG A 76 -13.47 -6.49 -45.53
CA ARG A 76 -13.03 -5.64 -46.64
C ARG A 76 -13.58 -4.23 -46.43
N ILE A 77 -12.70 -3.25 -46.30
CA ILE A 77 -13.06 -1.84 -46.10
C ILE A 77 -13.09 -1.13 -47.46
N ASN A 78 -14.23 -0.53 -47.84
CA ASN A 78 -14.31 0.27 -49.07
C ASN A 78 -13.86 1.71 -48.79
N ARG A 79 -12.65 2.06 -49.26
CA ARG A 79 -11.96 3.31 -48.93
C ARG A 79 -12.54 4.56 -49.59
N GLN A 80 -13.20 4.42 -50.73
CA GLN A 80 -13.72 5.55 -51.51
C GLN A 80 -14.86 6.31 -50.82
N LYS A 81 -15.41 5.78 -49.71
CA LYS A 81 -16.45 6.45 -48.91
C LYS A 81 -15.90 7.33 -47.78
N PHE A 82 -14.58 7.45 -47.64
CA PHE A 82 -13.95 8.25 -46.58
C PHE A 82 -13.22 9.48 -47.17
N PRO A 83 -13.12 10.61 -46.45
CA PRO A 83 -12.34 11.78 -46.88
C PRO A 83 -10.86 11.45 -47.11
N ASN A 84 -10.19 12.12 -48.06
CA ASN A 84 -8.81 11.80 -48.49
C ASN A 84 -7.79 11.65 -47.35
N LYS A 85 -7.91 12.44 -46.27
CA LYS A 85 -7.01 12.33 -45.10
C LYS A 85 -7.10 10.99 -44.36
N ILE A 86 -8.25 10.31 -44.38
CA ILE A 86 -8.46 9.01 -43.72
C ILE A 86 -8.09 7.85 -44.66
N GLN A 87 -8.18 8.06 -45.98
CA GLN A 87 -7.82 7.04 -46.97
C GLN A 87 -6.35 6.61 -46.86
N ASN A 88 -5.44 7.53 -46.54
CA ASN A 88 -4.00 7.24 -46.37
C ASN A 88 -3.70 6.38 -45.13
N VAL A 89 -4.45 6.55 -44.03
CA VAL A 89 -4.30 5.70 -42.83
C VAL A 89 -4.88 4.30 -43.08
N LEU A 90 -5.98 4.23 -43.84
CA LEU A 90 -6.59 2.96 -44.21
C LEU A 90 -5.78 2.23 -45.29
N ALA A 91 -4.94 2.92 -46.08
CA ALA A 91 -4.09 2.37 -47.12
C ALA A 91 -3.16 1.25 -46.62
N SER A 92 -2.66 1.39 -45.39
CA SER A 92 -1.76 0.44 -44.72
C SER A 92 -2.41 -0.90 -44.37
N TYR A 93 -3.73 -1.03 -44.49
CA TYR A 93 -4.50 -2.18 -44.00
C TYR A 93 -5.32 -2.90 -45.10
N SER A 94 -4.92 -2.80 -46.38
CA SER A 94 -5.74 -3.25 -47.54
C SER A 94 -6.10 -4.72 -47.56
N THR A 95 -5.32 -5.54 -46.87
CA THR A 95 -5.49 -6.99 -46.89
C THR A 95 -4.84 -7.54 -45.64
N ILE A 96 -5.59 -7.60 -44.54
CA ILE A 96 -5.23 -8.49 -43.44
C ILE A 96 -5.59 -9.90 -43.90
N ARG A 97 -4.61 -10.63 -44.45
CA ARG A 97 -4.71 -12.09 -44.56
C ARG A 97 -4.36 -12.65 -43.19
N VAL A 98 -5.37 -13.13 -42.45
CA VAL A 98 -5.13 -13.94 -41.25
C VAL A 98 -4.63 -15.30 -41.74
N VAL A 99 -3.33 -15.55 -41.60
CA VAL A 99 -2.74 -16.87 -41.87
C VAL A 99 -3.04 -17.77 -40.68
N THR A 100 -3.75 -18.86 -40.93
CA THR A 100 -4.00 -19.92 -39.95
C THR A 100 -2.66 -20.57 -39.59
N ILE A 101 -2.14 -20.35 -38.38
CA ILE A 101 -0.98 -21.10 -37.90
C ILE A 101 -1.48 -22.44 -37.35
N ARG A 102 -1.46 -23.48 -38.20
CA ARG A 102 -1.29 -24.86 -37.73
C ARG A 102 0.17 -25.01 -37.34
N VAL A 103 0.46 -25.27 -36.07
CA VAL A 103 1.83 -25.53 -35.61
C VAL A 103 2.25 -26.90 -36.13
N THR A 104 2.96 -26.90 -37.26
CA THR A 104 3.73 -28.04 -37.73
C THR A 104 5.12 -27.54 -38.11
N SER A 105 6.11 -28.02 -37.35
CA SER A 105 7.57 -28.01 -37.54
C SER A 105 8.19 -27.10 -38.63
N LYS A 106 9.15 -26.28 -38.16
CA LYS A 106 10.24 -25.58 -38.87
C LYS A 106 9.97 -24.10 -39.27
N PHE A 107 10.46 -23.21 -38.39
CA PHE A 107 10.55 -21.74 -38.47
C PHE A 107 11.63 -21.23 -39.45
N PRO A 108 11.49 -20.04 -40.08
CA PRO A 108 12.63 -19.35 -40.68
C PRO A 108 13.21 -18.26 -39.73
N LEU A 109 14.46 -18.53 -39.34
CA LEU A 109 15.58 -17.67 -38.91
C LEU A 109 15.43 -16.60 -37.81
N LEU A 110 14.38 -15.77 -37.71
CA LEU A 110 14.39 -14.67 -36.72
C LEU A 110 14.01 -15.13 -35.30
N GLY A 111 13.18 -16.18 -35.20
CA GLY A 111 12.91 -16.87 -33.94
C GLY A 111 14.07 -17.74 -33.47
N TRP A 112 14.89 -18.25 -34.40
CA TRP A 112 16.09 -19.04 -34.07
C TRP A 112 17.21 -18.19 -33.51
N VAL A 113 17.38 -16.93 -33.96
CA VAL A 113 18.37 -16.01 -33.36
C VAL A 113 18.02 -15.69 -31.90
N LEU A 114 16.74 -15.45 -31.59
CA LEU A 114 16.29 -15.22 -30.21
C LEU A 114 16.47 -16.49 -29.36
N VAL A 115 16.07 -17.65 -29.85
CA VAL A 115 16.19 -18.91 -29.07
C VAL A 115 17.67 -19.32 -28.90
N PHE A 116 18.55 -19.15 -29.90
CA PHE A 116 19.99 -19.40 -29.75
C PHE A 116 20.66 -18.40 -28.80
N PHE A 117 20.24 -17.12 -28.81
CA PHE A 117 20.72 -16.13 -27.85
C PHE A 117 20.30 -16.48 -26.41
N PHE A 118 19.08 -17.00 -26.22
CA PHE A 118 18.61 -17.47 -24.91
C PHE A 118 19.26 -18.79 -24.46
N LEU A 119 19.54 -19.73 -25.38
CA LEU A 119 20.23 -20.99 -25.06
C LEU A 119 21.75 -20.83 -24.87
N SER A 120 22.41 -19.91 -25.57
CA SER A 120 23.84 -19.61 -25.32
C SER A 120 24.06 -18.96 -23.96
N ILE A 121 23.16 -18.07 -23.54
CA ILE A 121 23.20 -17.44 -22.20
C ILE A 121 22.96 -18.49 -21.10
N TYR A 122 22.07 -19.45 -21.32
CA TYR A 122 21.81 -20.53 -20.36
C TYR A 122 22.98 -21.54 -20.28
N CYS A 123 23.66 -21.82 -21.39
CA CYS A 123 24.82 -22.72 -21.42
C CYS A 123 26.13 -22.07 -20.94
N SER A 124 26.24 -20.74 -20.97
CA SER A 124 27.40 -20.00 -20.44
C SER A 124 27.34 -19.78 -18.91
N SER A 125 26.18 -19.92 -18.27
CA SER A 125 26.04 -19.83 -16.80
C SER A 125 26.40 -21.12 -16.05
N GLU A 126 26.48 -22.26 -16.72
CA GLU A 126 26.92 -23.54 -16.10
C GLU A 126 28.43 -23.81 -16.26
N SER A 127 29.17 -23.04 -17.06
CA SER A 127 30.63 -23.23 -17.28
C SER A 127 31.53 -22.29 -16.46
N LEU A 128 30.98 -21.47 -15.55
CA LEU A 128 31.76 -20.64 -14.62
C LEU A 128 31.54 -21.09 -13.16
N LYS A 129 31.72 -22.40 -12.94
CA LYS A 129 32.03 -22.98 -11.62
C LYS A 129 33.35 -23.73 -11.71
N HIS A 130 34.43 -22.98 -11.94
CA HIS A 130 35.79 -23.30 -11.45
C HIS A 130 36.74 -22.23 -11.98
N SER A 131 37.16 -21.32 -11.09
CA SER A 131 38.52 -20.80 -10.98
C SER A 131 38.52 -19.53 -10.13
N SER A 132 39.54 -19.41 -9.31
CA SER A 132 39.73 -18.51 -8.17
C SER A 132 40.04 -17.05 -8.49
N SER A 133 39.80 -16.23 -7.46
CA SER A 133 40.63 -15.11 -6.94
C SER A 133 40.16 -13.66 -7.14
N GLN A 134 40.27 -12.95 -6.01
CA GLN A 134 40.27 -11.51 -5.68
C GLN A 134 40.40 -10.51 -6.85
N ASN A 135 39.51 -9.51 -6.94
CA ASN A 135 39.67 -8.16 -6.34
C ASN A 135 38.57 -7.18 -6.79
N SER A 136 38.46 -6.11 -6.00
CA SER A 136 37.65 -4.90 -6.11
C SER A 136 37.29 -4.38 -7.50
N GLU A 137 36.06 -3.88 -7.67
CA GLU A 137 35.78 -2.61 -8.39
C GLU A 137 34.34 -2.07 -8.18
N THR A 138 34.30 -0.77 -7.86
CA THR A 138 33.29 0.27 -8.09
C THR A 138 31.94 -0.09 -8.75
N ASN A 139 30.85 0.04 -7.98
CA ASN A 139 29.48 -0.10 -8.48
C ASN A 139 28.97 1.18 -9.15
N SER A 140 28.93 1.18 -10.48
CA SER A 140 27.89 1.88 -11.25
C SER A 140 26.71 0.91 -11.45
N PRO A 141 25.44 1.37 -11.54
CA PRO A 141 24.31 0.46 -11.72
C PRO A 141 24.48 -0.28 -13.05
N SER A 142 24.54 -1.61 -13.00
CA SER A 142 24.67 -2.41 -14.22
C SER A 142 23.48 -2.15 -15.14
N THR A 143 23.72 -2.18 -16.45
CA THR A 143 22.72 -1.95 -17.51
C THR A 143 21.48 -2.84 -17.36
N LEU A 144 21.63 -3.98 -16.69
CA LEU A 144 20.56 -4.92 -16.36
C LEU A 144 19.55 -4.34 -15.37
N THR A 145 20.02 -3.61 -14.35
CA THR A 145 19.17 -2.97 -13.34
C THR A 145 18.33 -1.86 -13.96
N ALA A 146 18.95 -1.03 -14.80
CA ALA A 146 18.25 0.03 -15.53
C ALA A 146 17.20 -0.52 -16.52
N PHE A 147 17.44 -1.72 -17.07
CA PHE A 147 16.50 -2.39 -17.97
C PHE A 147 15.33 -3.03 -17.20
N GLN A 148 15.61 -3.62 -16.03
CA GLN A 148 14.59 -4.16 -15.14
C GLN A 148 13.65 -3.05 -14.61
N ASP A 149 14.21 -1.91 -14.19
CA ASP A 149 13.44 -0.74 -13.75
C ASP A 149 12.50 -0.21 -14.85
N LYS A 150 12.95 -0.26 -16.12
CA LYS A 150 12.11 0.10 -17.27
C LYS A 150 10.97 -0.89 -17.49
N ILE A 151 11.20 -2.19 -17.33
CA ILE A 151 10.15 -3.21 -17.47
C ILE A 151 9.11 -3.03 -16.36
N ASP A 152 9.55 -2.84 -15.12
CA ASP A 152 8.67 -2.65 -13.96
C ASP A 152 7.89 -1.33 -14.05
N SER A 153 8.46 -0.28 -14.67
CA SER A 153 7.76 0.99 -14.92
C SER A 153 6.57 0.87 -15.88
N VAL A 154 6.64 -0.07 -16.83
CA VAL A 154 5.58 -0.33 -17.81
C VAL A 154 4.50 -1.24 -17.22
N LEU A 155 4.90 -2.17 -16.34
CA LEU A 155 3.99 -3.15 -15.74
C LEU A 155 3.26 -2.61 -14.50
N TYR A 156 3.88 -1.68 -13.76
CA TYR A 156 3.35 -1.13 -12.51
C TYR A 156 3.49 0.40 -12.44
N PRO A 157 2.73 1.16 -13.25
CA PRO A 157 2.80 2.62 -13.31
C PRO A 157 2.43 3.34 -12.01
N GLU A 158 1.95 2.63 -10.98
CA GLU A 158 1.61 3.17 -9.66
C GLU A 158 2.72 2.97 -8.61
N HIS A 159 3.78 2.22 -8.92
CA HIS A 159 4.91 2.05 -8.01
C HIS A 159 5.83 3.27 -8.07
N ASN A 160 6.29 3.71 -6.89
CA ASN A 160 7.27 4.78 -6.74
C ASN A 160 8.57 4.45 -7.51
N HIS A 161 8.75 5.06 -8.68
CA HIS A 161 9.88 4.84 -9.60
C HIS A 161 11.21 5.46 -9.12
N ASP A 162 11.18 6.22 -8.04
CA ASP A 162 12.37 6.81 -7.46
C ASP A 162 13.06 5.76 -6.55
N PRO A 163 14.23 5.24 -6.94
CA PRO A 163 14.90 4.16 -6.22
C PRO A 163 15.39 4.58 -4.83
N GLU A 164 15.41 5.88 -4.53
CA GLU A 164 15.89 6.42 -3.26
C GLU A 164 14.78 6.94 -2.36
N LEU A 165 13.55 7.02 -2.86
CA LEU A 165 12.39 7.36 -2.07
C LEU A 165 11.75 6.08 -1.53
N LEU A 166 11.82 5.93 -0.22
CA LEU A 166 11.10 4.90 0.53
C LEU A 166 9.75 5.44 0.99
N LYS A 167 8.66 4.77 0.58
CA LYS A 167 7.32 5.02 1.13
C LYS A 167 7.00 4.01 2.23
N VAL A 168 6.85 4.49 3.46
CA VAL A 168 6.47 3.66 4.62
C VAL A 168 5.03 3.97 5.02
N LEU A 169 4.14 2.98 5.00
CA LEU A 169 2.76 3.12 5.44
C LEU A 169 2.61 2.69 6.90
N ALA A 170 1.88 3.49 7.69
CA ALA A 170 1.43 3.13 9.02
C ALA A 170 -0.10 3.16 9.10
N GLY A 171 -0.69 2.05 9.53
CA GLY A 171 -2.10 1.94 9.88
C GLY A 171 -2.32 1.93 11.39
N GLY A 172 -3.54 2.28 11.78
CA GLY A 172 -4.00 2.24 13.18
C GLY A 172 -4.23 0.83 13.72
N ASP A 173 -5.13 0.75 14.70
CA ASP A 173 -5.36 -0.45 15.52
C ASP A 173 -6.09 -1.55 14.71
N VAL A 174 -5.57 -2.79 14.84
CA VAL A 174 -6.08 -4.00 14.18
C VAL A 174 -6.58 -4.97 15.24
N MET A 175 -7.87 -5.25 15.18
CA MET A 175 -8.60 -6.14 16.06
C MET A 175 -9.67 -6.89 15.28
N PHE A 176 -9.65 -8.23 15.38
CA PHE A 176 -10.44 -9.14 14.54
C PHE A 176 -11.76 -9.60 15.16
N ASN A 177 -12.15 -9.03 16.30
CA ASN A 177 -13.37 -9.40 17.03
C ASN A 177 -14.58 -8.55 16.59
N TRP A 178 -15.75 -8.83 17.18
CA TRP A 178 -17.01 -8.12 16.97
C TRP A 178 -17.44 -8.06 15.49
N GLY A 179 -17.82 -6.89 14.96
CA GLY A 179 -18.34 -6.75 13.59
C GLY A 179 -17.36 -7.21 12.50
N ILE A 180 -16.05 -7.18 12.77
CA ILE A 180 -15.05 -7.74 11.86
C ILE A 180 -15.17 -9.26 11.82
N ARG A 181 -15.29 -9.92 12.99
CA ARG A 181 -15.52 -11.37 13.07
C ARG A 181 -16.80 -11.77 12.32
N ASP A 182 -17.89 -11.04 12.54
CA ASP A 182 -19.18 -11.29 11.86
C ASP A 182 -19.02 -11.22 10.33
N THR A 183 -18.26 -10.23 9.84
CA THR A 183 -18.00 -10.04 8.41
C THR A 183 -17.13 -11.15 7.83
N ILE A 184 -16.08 -11.55 8.56
CA ILE A 184 -15.19 -12.65 8.17
C ILE A 184 -15.96 -13.96 8.08
N GLN A 185 -16.81 -14.27 9.06
CA GLN A 185 -17.61 -15.49 9.05
C GLN A 185 -18.57 -15.57 7.86
N LYS A 186 -19.14 -14.44 7.44
CA LYS A 186 -20.10 -14.39 6.32
C LYS A 186 -19.41 -14.36 4.95
N HIS A 187 -18.27 -13.69 4.83
CA HIS A 187 -17.72 -13.29 3.54
C HIS A 187 -16.24 -13.65 3.33
N GLY A 188 -15.61 -14.28 4.31
CA GLY A 188 -14.21 -14.65 4.29
C GLY A 188 -13.27 -13.55 4.79
N GLU A 189 -12.03 -13.95 5.05
CA GLU A 189 -11.01 -13.20 5.78
C GLU A 189 -10.62 -11.90 5.06
N ILE A 190 -10.72 -11.84 3.73
CA ILE A 190 -10.32 -10.67 2.92
C ILE A 190 -11.44 -9.61 2.86
N ALA A 191 -12.69 -9.99 3.09
CA ALA A 191 -13.85 -9.12 2.88
C ALA A 191 -13.76 -7.76 3.60
N PRO A 192 -13.30 -7.68 4.88
CA PRO A 192 -13.22 -6.41 5.58
C PRO A 192 -12.25 -5.41 4.95
N VAL A 193 -11.18 -5.88 4.31
CA VAL A 193 -10.06 -5.03 3.86
C VAL A 193 -9.93 -4.90 2.35
N LYS A 194 -10.83 -5.53 1.58
CA LYS A 194 -10.73 -5.57 0.11
C LYS A 194 -10.58 -4.18 -0.52
N GLY A 195 -11.26 -3.16 0.04
CA GLY A 195 -11.23 -1.78 -0.44
C GLY A 195 -9.89 -1.06 -0.23
N LEU A 196 -9.02 -1.56 0.64
CA LEU A 196 -7.72 -0.94 0.96
C LEU A 196 -6.57 -1.42 0.06
N LYS A 197 -6.78 -2.42 -0.80
CA LYS A 197 -5.69 -3.06 -1.57
C LYS A 197 -4.87 -2.07 -2.39
N SER A 198 -5.51 -1.16 -3.12
CA SER A 198 -4.81 -0.19 -3.96
C SER A 198 -3.97 0.76 -3.11
N LEU A 199 -4.55 1.33 -2.05
CA LEU A 199 -3.85 2.23 -1.12
C LEU A 199 -2.60 1.57 -0.52
N PHE A 200 -2.71 0.33 -0.05
CA PHE A 200 -1.57 -0.36 0.57
C PHE A 200 -0.44 -0.69 -0.42
N ARG A 201 -0.77 -0.88 -1.70
CA ARG A 201 0.23 -1.12 -2.76
C ARG A 201 1.10 0.09 -3.06
N GLU A 202 0.67 1.29 -2.69
CA GLU A 202 1.45 2.53 -2.92
C GLU A 202 2.72 2.61 -2.08
N ALA A 203 2.80 1.84 -0.99
CA ALA A 203 3.92 1.83 -0.07
C ALA A 203 4.90 0.68 -0.34
N ASP A 204 6.17 0.92 -0.02
CA ASP A 204 7.25 -0.07 -0.11
C ASP A 204 7.35 -0.93 1.16
N PHE A 205 6.93 -0.40 2.31
CA PHE A 205 6.91 -1.10 3.60
C PHE A 205 5.65 -0.69 4.39
N ARG A 206 4.89 -1.64 4.94
CA ARG A 206 3.62 -1.38 5.66
C ARG A 206 3.65 -1.94 7.08
N MET A 207 3.34 -1.08 8.04
CA MET A 207 3.30 -1.36 9.47
C MET A 207 1.89 -1.08 10.02
N VAL A 208 1.40 -1.92 10.95
CA VAL A 208 0.11 -1.72 11.62
C VAL A 208 0.20 -2.11 13.09
N ASN A 209 -0.69 -1.61 13.96
CA ASN A 209 -0.75 -2.07 15.36
C ASN A 209 -1.67 -3.29 15.48
N LEU A 210 -1.09 -4.48 15.74
CA LEU A 210 -1.87 -5.70 15.94
C LEU A 210 -2.25 -5.81 17.42
N GLU A 211 -3.45 -5.35 17.74
CA GLU A 211 -3.99 -5.26 19.10
C GLU A 211 -4.90 -6.46 19.42
N THR A 212 -4.55 -7.62 18.87
CA THR A 212 -5.27 -8.86 19.10
C THR A 212 -4.30 -10.02 18.93
N PRO A 213 -4.08 -10.84 19.97
CA PRO A 213 -3.23 -12.01 19.84
C PRO A 213 -3.79 -13.00 18.82
N VAL A 214 -2.90 -13.73 18.17
CA VAL A 214 -3.23 -14.73 17.17
C VAL A 214 -2.98 -16.10 17.78
N VAL A 215 -4.05 -16.85 18.03
CA VAL A 215 -4.01 -18.13 18.74
C VAL A 215 -4.98 -19.13 18.11
N ALA A 216 -4.70 -20.42 18.26
CA ALA A 216 -5.58 -21.48 17.79
C ALA A 216 -6.92 -21.48 18.54
N SER A 217 -6.89 -21.21 19.85
CA SER A 217 -8.07 -21.19 20.72
C SER A 217 -7.92 -20.17 21.84
N LYS A 218 -9.05 -19.62 22.29
CA LYS A 218 -9.09 -18.74 23.46
C LYS A 218 -8.59 -19.48 24.70
N THR A 219 -7.61 -18.89 25.38
CA THR A 219 -7.15 -19.33 26.71
C THR A 219 -7.87 -18.54 27.82
N GLU A 220 -8.10 -19.17 28.97
CA GLU A 220 -8.72 -18.53 30.16
C GLU A 220 -7.68 -17.91 31.11
N GLU A 221 -6.49 -17.56 30.62
CA GLU A 221 -5.37 -17.14 31.48
C GLU A 221 -5.49 -15.69 31.98
N SER A 222 -6.21 -14.83 31.28
CA SER A 222 -6.43 -13.43 31.68
C SER A 222 -7.80 -13.24 32.34
N LYS A 223 -7.85 -12.35 33.34
CA LYS A 223 -9.09 -11.92 34.02
C LYS A 223 -9.66 -10.62 33.44
N LYS A 224 -9.16 -10.17 32.28
CA LYS A 224 -9.64 -8.96 31.60
C LYS A 224 -11.11 -9.06 31.25
N ALA A 225 -11.80 -7.91 31.33
CA ALA A 225 -13.17 -7.79 30.84
C ALA A 225 -13.28 -8.09 29.34
N TYR A 226 -12.25 -7.72 28.57
CA TYR A 226 -12.15 -7.98 27.14
C TYR A 226 -10.86 -8.75 26.84
N ILE A 227 -11.04 -9.95 26.30
CA ILE A 227 -9.98 -10.83 25.79
C ILE A 227 -10.20 -10.94 24.28
N PHE A 228 -9.31 -10.34 23.51
CA PHE A 228 -9.40 -10.37 22.05
C PHE A 228 -8.67 -11.59 21.49
N THR A 229 -9.19 -12.12 20.37
CA THR A 229 -8.71 -13.37 19.80
C THR A 229 -8.83 -13.33 18.28
N ALA A 230 -7.67 -13.44 17.62
CA ALA A 230 -7.56 -13.72 16.20
C ALA A 230 -7.09 -15.16 16.01
N HIS A 231 -7.37 -15.70 14.84
CA HIS A 231 -6.91 -17.00 14.37
C HIS A 231 -5.90 -16.80 13.24
N GLU A 232 -5.06 -17.79 12.99
CA GLU A 232 -4.03 -17.71 11.93
C GLU A 232 -4.60 -17.29 10.57
N LYS A 233 -5.80 -17.78 10.22
CA LYS A 233 -6.48 -17.41 8.96
C LYS A 233 -6.81 -15.93 8.86
N ASP A 234 -7.09 -15.24 9.97
CA ASP A 234 -7.39 -13.81 9.93
C ASP A 234 -6.21 -12.98 9.40
N LEU A 235 -4.98 -13.51 9.52
CA LEU A 235 -3.79 -12.89 8.93
C LEU A 235 -3.83 -12.87 7.39
N ASP A 236 -4.74 -13.60 6.73
CA ASP A 236 -4.94 -13.50 5.30
C ASP A 236 -5.43 -12.11 4.88
N SER A 237 -6.13 -11.38 5.76
CA SER A 237 -6.39 -9.94 5.59
C SER A 237 -5.07 -9.14 5.49
N LEU A 238 -4.14 -9.38 6.41
CA LEU A 238 -2.86 -8.66 6.47
C LEU A 238 -1.96 -9.02 5.28
N LYS A 239 -1.87 -10.31 4.92
CA LYS A 239 -1.15 -10.77 3.72
C LYS A 239 -1.75 -10.20 2.44
N PHE A 240 -3.08 -10.16 2.36
CA PHE A 240 -3.76 -9.56 1.21
C PHE A 240 -3.39 -8.09 1.07
N LEU A 241 -3.25 -7.34 2.17
CA LEU A 241 -2.76 -5.96 2.14
C LEU A 241 -1.24 -5.84 1.95
N GLY A 242 -0.50 -6.95 2.08
CA GLY A 242 0.97 -6.96 2.01
C GLY A 242 1.61 -6.32 3.24
N VAL A 243 0.99 -6.43 4.41
CA VAL A 243 1.56 -5.94 5.68
C VAL A 243 2.86 -6.69 5.97
N ASP A 244 3.93 -5.92 6.15
CA ASP A 244 5.28 -6.46 6.37
C ASP A 244 5.58 -6.64 7.86
N MET A 245 4.98 -5.79 8.71
CA MET A 245 5.31 -5.71 10.13
C MET A 245 4.10 -5.32 10.99
N VAL A 246 4.06 -5.83 12.22
CA VAL A 246 3.10 -5.43 13.25
C VAL A 246 3.76 -4.88 14.51
N PHE A 247 3.13 -3.89 15.13
CA PHE A 247 3.44 -3.46 16.50
C PHE A 247 2.67 -4.33 17.49
N LEU A 248 3.36 -4.82 18.53
CA LEU A 248 2.78 -5.64 19.60
C LEU A 248 2.91 -4.98 20.98
N GLY A 249 3.57 -3.83 21.09
CA GLY A 249 3.65 -3.05 22.33
C GLY A 249 2.33 -2.33 22.61
N ASN A 250 1.29 -3.10 22.91
CA ASN A 250 -0.06 -2.65 23.24
C ASN A 250 -0.62 -3.44 24.44
N ASN A 251 -1.78 -3.04 24.96
CA ASN A 251 -2.40 -3.62 26.15
C ASN A 251 -3.07 -5.00 25.92
N HIS A 252 -3.27 -5.41 24.67
CA HIS A 252 -3.98 -6.65 24.30
C HIS A 252 -3.09 -7.79 23.81
N SER A 253 -1.85 -7.53 23.41
CA SER A 253 -0.91 -8.58 22.95
C SER A 253 -0.65 -9.71 23.96
N PHE A 254 -0.96 -9.51 25.25
CA PHE A 254 -0.79 -10.51 26.32
C PHE A 254 -2.13 -11.03 26.89
N ASP A 255 -3.25 -10.81 26.21
CA ASP A 255 -4.59 -11.24 26.66
C ASP A 255 -4.70 -12.75 26.90
N HIS A 256 -3.85 -13.54 26.23
CA HIS A 256 -3.81 -15.00 26.35
C HIS A 256 -2.60 -15.51 27.15
N GLY A 257 -1.97 -14.64 27.94
CA GLY A 257 -0.82 -14.96 28.78
C GLY A 257 0.42 -15.36 27.97
N GLN A 258 1.36 -16.02 28.66
CA GLN A 258 2.63 -16.49 28.09
C GLN A 258 2.40 -17.40 26.88
N ARG A 259 1.46 -18.35 27.00
CA ARG A 259 1.21 -19.34 25.95
C ARG A 259 0.70 -18.65 24.67
N GLY A 260 -0.28 -17.76 24.80
CA GLY A 260 -0.82 -17.06 23.65
C GLY A 260 0.16 -16.08 23.02
N MET A 261 1.03 -15.45 23.82
CA MET A 261 2.10 -14.62 23.27
C MET A 261 3.12 -15.43 22.48
N ASP A 262 3.62 -16.56 23.03
CA ASP A 262 4.55 -17.43 22.32
C ASP A 262 3.94 -17.98 21.02
N GLU A 263 2.66 -18.36 21.06
CA GLU A 263 1.92 -18.82 19.89
C GLU A 263 1.76 -17.69 18.85
N THR A 264 1.37 -16.49 19.27
CA THR A 264 1.25 -15.33 18.39
C THR A 264 2.57 -15.04 17.68
N LEU A 265 3.69 -15.02 18.41
CA LEU A 265 5.02 -14.80 17.84
C LEU A 265 5.41 -15.90 16.84
N SER A 266 5.10 -17.16 17.17
CA SER A 266 5.35 -18.30 16.29
C SER A 266 4.55 -18.21 14.99
N ILE A 267 3.25 -17.88 15.08
CA ILE A 267 2.36 -17.75 13.92
C ILE A 267 2.78 -16.56 13.05
N LEU A 268 3.14 -15.40 13.63
CA LEU A 268 3.65 -14.26 12.87
C LEU A 268 4.93 -14.62 12.11
N ASN A 269 5.87 -15.31 12.78
CA ASN A 269 7.10 -15.78 12.14
C ASN A 269 6.82 -16.77 11.00
N LYS A 270 5.93 -17.75 11.21
CA LYS A 270 5.49 -18.70 10.17
C LYS A 270 4.90 -17.99 8.95
N ASN A 271 4.24 -16.86 9.15
CA ASN A 271 3.59 -16.07 8.11
C ASN A 271 4.48 -14.94 7.54
N ASN A 272 5.77 -14.90 7.91
CA ASN A 272 6.74 -13.88 7.49
C ASN A 272 6.32 -12.43 7.82
N ILE A 273 5.62 -12.24 8.94
CA ILE A 273 5.23 -10.91 9.42
C ILE A 273 6.19 -10.51 10.55
N LEU A 274 6.98 -9.46 10.32
CA LEU A 274 7.91 -8.92 11.31
C LEU A 274 7.15 -8.33 12.50
N ASN A 275 7.77 -8.27 13.67
CA ASN A 275 7.14 -7.68 14.84
C ASN A 275 8.15 -7.06 15.82
N VAL A 276 7.67 -6.14 16.65
CA VAL A 276 8.40 -5.54 17.78
C VAL A 276 7.43 -5.20 18.92
N GLY A 277 7.96 -5.05 20.14
CA GLY A 277 7.21 -4.60 21.32
C GLY A 277 6.60 -5.70 22.18
N ALA A 278 6.89 -6.96 21.89
CA ALA A 278 6.51 -8.12 22.69
C ALA A 278 7.57 -9.22 22.59
N GLY A 279 7.62 -10.12 23.57
CA GLY A 279 8.62 -11.19 23.57
C GLY A 279 8.85 -11.81 24.94
N LYS A 280 9.86 -12.68 25.02
CA LYS A 280 10.04 -13.58 26.16
C LYS A 280 10.56 -12.92 27.44
N LYS A 281 11.30 -11.80 27.32
CA LYS A 281 11.95 -11.10 28.44
C LYS A 281 12.17 -9.62 28.11
N LEU A 282 12.20 -8.78 29.13
CA LEU A 282 12.29 -7.32 29.01
C LEU A 282 13.41 -6.79 28.10
N PRO A 283 14.67 -7.27 28.18
CA PRO A 283 15.71 -6.76 27.28
C PRO A 283 15.41 -7.02 25.80
N GLN A 284 14.72 -8.13 25.49
CA GLN A 284 14.40 -8.51 24.12
C GLN A 284 13.24 -7.68 23.57
N VAL A 285 12.21 -7.41 24.37
CA VAL A 285 11.03 -6.66 23.90
C VAL A 285 11.34 -5.20 23.62
N LEU A 286 12.42 -4.67 24.22
CA LEU A 286 12.92 -3.32 23.99
C LEU A 286 13.85 -3.22 22.77
N ASN A 287 14.27 -4.34 22.18
CA ASN A 287 15.14 -4.29 20.99
C ASN A 287 14.40 -3.69 19.79
N PRO A 288 15.04 -2.78 19.05
CA PRO A 288 14.47 -2.30 17.81
C PRO A 288 14.52 -3.35 16.72
N LEU A 289 13.58 -3.25 15.78
CA LEU A 289 13.79 -3.74 14.43
C LEU A 289 14.66 -2.74 13.68
N ASN A 290 15.76 -3.20 13.12
CA ASN A 290 16.63 -2.40 12.25
C ASN A 290 16.53 -2.92 10.81
N LEU A 291 16.23 -2.05 9.85
CA LEU A 291 16.08 -2.38 8.43
C LEU A 291 16.86 -1.38 7.58
N SER A 292 17.30 -1.82 6.39
CA SER A 292 17.84 -0.93 5.37
C SER A 292 17.08 -1.17 4.07
N LEU A 293 16.32 -0.18 3.61
CA LEU A 293 15.42 -0.25 2.47
C LEU A 293 15.63 0.98 1.59
N LYS A 294 15.87 0.80 0.28
CA LYS A 294 16.08 1.91 -0.69
C LYS A 294 17.09 2.97 -0.20
N GLY A 295 18.21 2.52 0.37
CA GLY A 295 19.25 3.41 0.91
C GLY A 295 18.86 4.18 2.18
N THR A 296 17.72 3.84 2.80
CA THR A 296 17.24 4.37 4.07
C THR A 296 17.32 3.31 5.16
N ASP A 297 17.98 3.67 6.25
CA ASP A 297 18.07 2.86 7.46
C ASP A 297 16.96 3.24 8.44
N LEU A 298 16.15 2.27 8.85
CA LEU A 298 15.06 2.42 9.81
C LEU A 298 15.43 1.74 11.12
N ARG A 299 15.09 2.38 12.25
CA ARG A 299 15.14 1.80 13.59
C ARG A 299 13.79 1.97 14.28
N ILE A 300 13.08 0.88 14.51
CA ILE A 300 11.66 0.87 14.86
C ILE A 300 11.45 0.21 16.23
N HIS A 301 10.75 0.89 17.13
CA HIS A 301 10.34 0.36 18.43
C HIS A 301 8.82 0.42 18.60
N SER A 302 8.29 -0.43 19.48
CA SER A 302 6.89 -0.39 19.94
C SER A 302 6.84 -0.60 21.44
N VAL A 303 6.03 0.22 22.12
CA VAL A 303 5.92 0.27 23.58
C VAL A 303 4.52 0.70 23.98
N THR A 304 4.08 0.28 25.17
CA THR A 304 2.77 0.65 25.74
C THR A 304 2.90 1.28 27.13
N ALA A 305 2.09 2.29 27.38
CA ALA A 305 1.94 2.93 28.69
C ALA A 305 0.65 2.50 29.43
N VAL A 306 -0.19 1.67 28.80
CA VAL A 306 -1.56 1.37 29.26
C VAL A 306 -1.84 -0.13 29.39
N ALA A 307 -0.82 -0.98 29.34
CA ALA A 307 -0.99 -2.40 29.64
C ALA A 307 -1.14 -2.65 31.15
N GLU A 308 -1.79 -3.76 31.50
CA GLU A 308 -1.84 -4.21 32.90
C GLU A 308 -0.44 -4.48 33.43
N ARG A 309 -0.23 -4.23 34.73
CA ARG A 309 1.09 -4.40 35.35
C ARG A 309 1.65 -5.81 35.19
N SER A 310 0.77 -6.82 35.21
CA SER A 310 1.08 -8.23 35.02
C SER A 310 1.44 -8.59 33.57
N HIS A 311 1.09 -7.76 32.59
CA HIS A 311 1.30 -8.00 31.16
C HIS A 311 2.64 -7.47 30.66
N TYR A 312 3.31 -6.60 31.42
CA TYR A 312 4.64 -6.11 31.05
C TYR A 312 5.70 -7.21 31.17
N ALA A 313 6.60 -7.24 30.19
CA ALA A 313 7.77 -8.11 30.26
C ALA A 313 8.66 -7.74 31.45
N THR A 314 9.28 -8.74 32.07
CA THR A 314 10.28 -8.57 33.13
C THR A 314 11.59 -9.23 32.71
N PRO A 315 12.70 -9.10 33.47
CA PRO A 315 13.92 -9.84 33.18
C PRO A 315 13.73 -11.37 33.12
N THR A 316 12.66 -11.90 33.73
CA THR A 316 12.41 -13.33 33.85
C THR A 316 11.10 -13.80 33.23
N LYS A 317 10.19 -12.89 32.82
CA LYS A 317 8.87 -13.22 32.28
C LYS A 317 8.63 -12.52 30.95
N SER A 318 7.84 -13.18 30.09
CA SER A 318 7.37 -12.56 28.85
C SER A 318 6.37 -11.45 29.12
N GLY A 319 6.11 -10.69 28.06
CA GLY A 319 5.09 -9.68 28.07
C GLY A 319 5.33 -8.65 26.99
N VAL A 320 4.63 -7.55 27.11
CA VAL A 320 4.75 -6.40 26.23
C VAL A 320 5.79 -5.41 26.74
N ALA A 321 6.35 -4.64 25.83
CA ALA A 321 7.36 -3.64 26.13
C ALA A 321 6.76 -2.46 26.90
N PRO A 322 7.14 -2.23 28.18
CA PRO A 322 6.68 -1.08 28.92
C PRO A 322 7.28 0.21 28.35
N PHE A 323 6.47 1.25 28.26
CA PHE A 323 6.96 2.60 28.07
C PHE A 323 7.69 3.05 29.35
N MET A 324 9.01 3.15 29.27
CA MET A 324 9.85 3.78 30.29
C MET A 324 10.72 4.82 29.59
N LEU A 325 10.48 6.11 29.85
CA LEU A 325 11.14 7.19 29.11
C LEU A 325 12.67 7.10 29.18
N SER A 326 13.23 6.80 30.35
CA SER A 326 14.68 6.64 30.54
C SER A 326 15.25 5.44 29.78
N SER A 327 14.56 4.30 29.78
CA SER A 327 14.99 3.10 29.04
C SER A 327 14.89 3.29 27.54
N LEU A 328 13.85 3.99 27.07
CA LEU A 328 13.71 4.33 25.66
C LEU A 328 14.79 5.31 25.23
N GLN A 329 15.02 6.38 25.99
CA GLN A 329 16.15 7.27 25.76
C GLN A 329 17.46 6.48 25.68
N ALA A 330 17.75 5.61 26.64
CA ALA A 330 18.94 4.75 26.58
C ALA A 330 18.99 3.88 25.31
N ALA A 331 17.90 3.21 24.93
CA ALA A 331 17.80 2.40 23.71
C ALA A 331 17.99 3.22 22.42
N PHE A 332 17.56 4.49 22.42
CA PHE A 332 17.80 5.42 21.32
C PHE A 332 19.24 5.96 21.34
N PHE A 333 19.83 6.21 22.50
CA PHE A 333 21.17 6.79 22.64
C PHE A 333 22.31 5.76 22.61
N GLU A 334 22.03 4.45 22.62
CA GLU A 334 23.07 3.44 22.55
C GLU A 334 23.91 3.56 21.26
N LYS A 335 25.20 3.86 21.52
CA LYS A 335 26.32 3.96 20.58
C LYS A 335 26.59 2.60 19.91
N HIS A 336 25.87 2.25 18.85
CA HIS A 336 26.47 1.47 17.77
C HIS A 336 25.89 1.91 16.42
N PRO A 337 26.31 3.08 15.89
CA PRO A 337 26.10 3.43 14.48
C PRO A 337 26.87 2.52 13.51
N SER A 338 27.74 1.63 14.00
CA SER A 338 28.69 0.83 13.21
C SER A 338 28.08 -0.27 12.32
N ARG A 339 26.75 -0.46 12.30
CA ARG A 339 26.08 -1.42 11.42
C ARG A 339 25.42 -0.80 10.19
N PHE A 340 25.30 0.52 10.12
CA PHE A 340 24.67 1.19 8.99
C PHE A 340 25.73 1.62 7.97
N LYS A 341 25.49 1.28 6.70
CA LYS A 341 26.45 1.49 5.61
C LYS A 341 26.56 2.97 5.19
N ASN A 342 25.62 3.81 5.59
CA ASN A 342 25.55 5.23 5.25
C ASN A 342 26.00 6.14 6.41
N HIS A 343 26.71 7.22 6.09
CA HIS A 343 27.21 8.20 7.06
C HIS A 343 26.11 9.05 7.77
N SER A 344 24.83 8.86 7.42
CA SER A 344 23.68 9.55 8.05
C SER A 344 23.00 8.68 9.10
N SER A 345 22.50 9.29 10.18
CA SER A 345 21.80 8.57 11.25
C SER A 345 20.49 7.94 10.74
N PRO A 346 20.11 6.73 11.20
CA PRO A 346 18.88 6.07 10.78
C PRO A 346 17.64 6.86 11.19
N ILE A 347 16.55 6.71 10.43
CA ILE A 347 15.22 7.21 10.82
C ILE A 347 14.69 6.36 11.98
N ARG A 348 14.55 7.00 13.13
CA ARG A 348 14.02 6.40 14.35
C ARG A 348 12.51 6.58 14.41
N ILE A 349 11.81 5.47 14.54
CA ILE A 349 10.34 5.38 14.59
C ILE A 349 9.94 4.75 15.93
N VAL A 350 8.93 5.32 16.59
CA VAL A 350 8.36 4.77 17.82
C VAL A 350 6.86 4.67 17.69
N SER A 351 6.33 3.46 17.83
CA SER A 351 4.91 3.22 18.08
C SER A 351 4.65 3.26 19.59
N LEU A 352 3.66 4.05 20.01
CA LEU A 352 3.24 4.24 21.39
C LEU A 352 1.75 3.93 21.54
N HIS A 353 1.45 2.95 22.37
CA HIS A 353 0.07 2.63 22.74
C HIS A 353 -0.26 3.31 24.08
N TRP A 354 -1.10 4.35 24.06
CA TRP A 354 -1.19 5.33 25.15
C TRP A 354 -2.43 6.24 25.13
N GLY A 355 -2.59 7.06 26.17
CA GLY A 355 -3.65 8.06 26.22
C GLY A 355 -4.95 7.52 26.77
N ILE A 356 -6.07 8.14 26.38
CA ILE A 356 -7.39 7.85 26.90
C ILE A 356 -8.29 7.45 25.73
N GLU A 357 -8.96 6.31 25.85
CA GLU A 357 -9.94 5.84 24.86
C GLU A 357 -10.97 6.92 24.53
N TYR A 358 -11.22 7.12 23.25
CA TYR A 358 -12.20 8.05 22.68
C TYR A 358 -12.00 9.53 23.03
N SER A 359 -10.86 9.91 23.61
CA SER A 359 -10.52 11.33 23.80
C SER A 359 -10.05 11.95 22.48
N PRO A 360 -10.70 13.00 21.95
CA PRO A 360 -10.30 13.61 20.68
C PRO A 360 -9.02 14.45 20.80
N PHE A 361 -8.59 14.75 22.03
CA PHE A 361 -7.39 15.52 22.32
C PHE A 361 -6.35 14.65 23.05
N PRO A 362 -5.06 14.73 22.66
CA PRO A 362 -4.00 14.11 23.43
C PRO A 362 -3.82 14.82 24.78
N THR A 363 -3.51 14.06 25.83
CA THR A 363 -3.23 14.63 27.15
C THR A 363 -1.97 15.49 27.14
N SER A 364 -1.80 16.36 28.15
CA SER A 364 -0.56 17.12 28.35
C SER A 364 0.67 16.21 28.44
N ASP A 365 0.52 15.04 29.06
CA ASP A 365 1.60 14.07 29.23
C ASP A 365 1.95 13.39 27.91
N GLN A 366 0.95 13.00 27.09
CA GLN A 366 1.20 12.50 25.73
C GLN A 366 2.02 13.52 24.93
N ARG A 367 1.64 14.80 24.97
CA ARG A 367 2.36 15.89 24.28
C ARG A 367 3.80 16.05 24.77
N LYS A 368 3.99 16.08 26.09
CA LYS A 368 5.33 16.21 26.70
C LYS A 368 6.23 15.03 26.34
N ILE A 369 5.71 13.80 26.43
CA ILE A 369 6.43 12.58 26.09
C ILE A 369 6.80 12.57 24.60
N ALA A 370 5.86 12.86 23.70
CA ALA A 370 6.10 12.88 22.25
C ALA A 370 7.25 13.82 21.89
N ARG A 371 7.18 15.06 22.39
CA ARG A 371 8.20 16.09 22.14
C ARG A 371 9.56 15.69 22.71
N THR A 372 9.58 15.08 23.90
CA THR A 372 10.83 14.58 24.51
C THR A 372 11.48 13.47 23.67
N LEU A 373 10.68 12.60 23.04
CA LEU A 373 11.20 11.57 22.13
C LEU A 373 11.82 12.21 20.88
N ILE A 374 11.14 13.20 20.29
CA ILE A 374 11.69 13.95 19.15
C ILE A 374 12.98 14.67 19.53
N ASP A 375 13.01 15.33 20.70
CA ASP A 375 14.22 15.98 21.25
C ASP A 375 15.37 14.98 21.48
N SER A 376 15.04 13.69 21.66
CA SER A 376 16.00 12.59 21.79
C SER A 376 16.43 11.97 20.45
N GLY A 377 16.00 12.54 19.33
CA GLY A 377 16.38 12.12 17.98
C GLY A 377 15.40 11.16 17.30
N VAL A 378 14.24 10.88 17.89
CA VAL A 378 13.14 10.21 17.16
C VAL A 378 12.65 11.12 16.05
N LYS A 379 12.33 10.57 14.87
CA LYS A 379 11.74 11.36 13.76
C LYS A 379 10.26 11.12 13.55
N ILE A 380 9.77 9.94 13.91
CA ILE A 380 8.36 9.58 13.73
C ILE A 380 7.84 8.97 15.03
N VAL A 381 6.82 9.59 15.61
CA VAL A 381 6.04 9.02 16.70
C VAL A 381 4.65 8.65 16.16
N ILE A 382 4.22 7.41 16.38
CA ILE A 382 2.94 6.87 15.92
C ILE A 382 2.15 6.40 17.15
N GLY A 383 1.06 7.10 17.44
CA GLY A 383 0.18 6.80 18.55
C GLY A 383 -0.98 5.87 18.18
N HIS A 384 -1.36 5.07 19.17
CA HIS A 384 -2.42 4.05 19.15
C HIS A 384 -3.14 4.05 20.50
N HIS A 385 -4.28 3.36 20.62
CA HIS A 385 -5.14 3.20 21.82
C HIS A 385 -6.38 4.09 21.92
N PRO A 386 -6.36 5.40 21.58
CA PRO A 386 -7.57 6.21 21.70
C PRO A 386 -8.73 5.71 20.83
N HIS A 387 -8.47 4.81 19.87
CA HIS A 387 -9.45 4.28 18.90
C HIS A 387 -10.14 5.33 18.04
N ILE A 388 -9.69 6.58 18.11
CA ILE A 388 -10.08 7.68 17.24
C ILE A 388 -8.83 8.47 16.83
N PRO A 389 -8.79 9.06 15.63
CA PRO A 389 -7.67 9.91 15.24
C PRO A 389 -7.59 11.16 16.09
N GLN A 390 -6.36 11.58 16.38
CA GLN A 390 -6.05 12.83 17.06
C GLN A 390 -5.24 13.73 16.12
N GLY A 391 -5.09 15.01 16.48
CA GLY A 391 -4.28 15.95 15.70
C GLY A 391 -2.84 15.47 15.48
N VAL A 392 -2.18 16.05 14.47
CA VAL A 392 -0.81 15.73 14.07
C VAL A 392 0.08 16.93 14.34
N GLU A 393 1.27 16.70 14.87
CA GLU A 393 2.22 17.76 15.20
C GLU A 393 3.54 17.58 14.45
N ILE A 394 3.98 18.63 13.75
CA ILE A 394 5.38 18.80 13.36
C ILE A 394 6.10 19.54 14.48
N TYR A 395 7.09 18.88 15.07
CA TYR A 395 7.91 19.47 16.13
C TYR A 395 9.39 19.22 15.82
N ARG A 396 10.20 20.29 15.76
CA ARG A 396 11.67 20.22 15.55
C ARG A 396 12.10 19.28 14.40
N GLY A 397 11.36 19.33 13.29
CA GLY A 397 11.61 18.54 12.09
C GLY A 397 11.34 17.03 12.26
N GLY A 398 10.60 16.62 13.29
CA GLY A 398 9.98 15.30 13.39
C GLY A 398 8.45 15.42 13.33
N VAL A 399 7.77 14.28 13.19
CA VAL A 399 6.30 14.21 13.15
C VAL A 399 5.78 13.35 14.30
N ILE A 400 4.68 13.80 14.88
CA ILE A 400 3.94 13.12 15.94
C ILE A 400 2.51 12.92 15.47
N LEU A 401 2.11 11.67 15.27
CA LEU A 401 0.73 11.26 15.04
C LEU A 401 0.20 10.80 16.40
N TYR A 402 -0.59 11.62 17.11
CA TYR A 402 -0.98 11.29 18.49
C TYR A 402 -1.89 10.06 18.58
N SER A 403 -2.70 9.83 17.55
CA SER A 403 -3.47 8.61 17.32
C SER A 403 -3.87 8.52 15.85
N LEU A 404 -3.71 7.36 15.23
CA LEU A 404 -4.25 7.07 13.89
C LEU A 404 -5.70 6.56 13.91
N GLY A 405 -6.22 6.24 15.10
CA GLY A 405 -7.47 5.51 15.27
C GLY A 405 -7.34 4.05 14.83
N ASN A 406 -8.41 3.52 14.25
CA ASN A 406 -8.56 2.11 13.91
C ASN A 406 -8.29 1.81 12.43
N LEU A 407 -7.59 0.72 12.13
CA LEU A 407 -7.49 0.17 10.77
C LEU A 407 -8.52 -0.95 10.53
N ILE A 408 -8.50 -1.98 11.37
CA ILE A 408 -9.44 -3.11 11.34
C ILE A 408 -10.06 -3.17 12.73
N PHE A 409 -11.32 -2.78 12.87
CA PHE A 409 -11.93 -2.71 14.20
C PHE A 409 -13.44 -2.89 14.11
N GLY A 410 -13.97 -3.85 14.87
CA GLY A 410 -15.37 -4.29 14.77
C GLY A 410 -16.34 -3.60 15.73
N SER A 411 -15.92 -2.52 16.39
CA SER A 411 -16.75 -1.87 17.40
C SER A 411 -17.97 -1.20 16.77
N ARG A 412 -19.12 -1.45 17.38
CA ARG A 412 -20.40 -0.82 17.04
C ARG A 412 -20.66 0.45 17.85
N ASN A 413 -19.61 1.07 18.37
CA ASN A 413 -19.71 2.36 19.06
C ASN A 413 -20.06 3.47 18.06
N SER A 414 -21.21 4.12 18.24
CA SER A 414 -21.68 5.21 17.37
C SER A 414 -20.86 6.50 17.44
N TYR A 415 -20.01 6.65 18.47
CA TYR A 415 -19.07 7.77 18.59
C TYR A 415 -17.84 7.62 17.69
N LEU A 416 -17.60 6.44 17.11
CA LEU A 416 -16.48 6.22 16.20
C LEU A 416 -16.73 6.87 14.83
N ASN A 417 -15.73 7.64 14.39
CA ASN A 417 -15.71 8.30 13.09
C ASN A 417 -14.68 7.63 12.15
N HIS A 418 -14.32 8.28 11.04
CA HIS A 418 -13.24 7.84 10.16
C HIS A 418 -11.89 7.75 10.88
N ASN A 419 -10.98 6.99 10.27
CA ASN A 419 -9.64 6.79 10.78
C ASN A 419 -8.60 7.29 9.77
N LEU A 420 -7.32 7.25 10.15
CA LEU A 420 -6.22 7.68 9.29
C LEU A 420 -5.26 6.54 8.99
N VAL A 421 -4.76 6.54 7.76
CA VAL A 421 -3.51 5.89 7.37
C VAL A 421 -2.49 6.99 7.08
N ALA A 422 -1.26 6.81 7.54
CA ALA A 422 -0.16 7.71 7.24
C ALA A 422 0.83 7.06 6.26
N ILE A 423 1.29 7.83 5.26
CA ILE A 423 2.39 7.42 4.37
C ILE A 423 3.55 8.39 4.55
N PHE A 424 4.69 7.87 4.99
CA PHE A 424 5.93 8.61 5.17
C PHE A 424 6.79 8.50 3.93
N HIS A 425 7.20 9.65 3.39
CA HIS A 425 8.09 9.77 2.26
C HIS A 425 9.49 10.04 2.79
N ILE A 426 10.36 9.02 2.74
CA ILE A 426 11.69 9.06 3.33
C ILE A 426 12.72 8.87 2.24
N ARG A 427 13.67 9.81 2.13
CA ARG A 427 14.76 9.76 1.15
C ARG A 427 16.09 9.80 1.85
N ARG A 428 16.94 8.79 1.66
CA ARG A 428 18.32 8.74 2.22
C ARG A 428 18.39 9.19 3.69
N ASN A 429 17.55 8.60 4.55
CA ASN A 429 17.43 8.95 5.98
C ASN A 429 16.88 10.36 6.29
N ARG A 430 16.15 10.98 5.36
CA ARG A 430 15.44 12.25 5.55
C ARG A 430 13.94 12.05 5.34
N LEU A 431 13.14 12.38 6.35
CA LEU A 431 11.68 12.45 6.21
C LEU A 431 11.33 13.74 5.46
N GLU A 432 10.82 13.62 4.23
CA GLU A 432 10.50 14.77 3.36
C GLU A 432 9.04 15.20 3.51
N ARG A 433 8.15 14.21 3.63
CA ARG A 433 6.70 14.44 3.63
C ARG A 433 5.97 13.36 4.40
N VAL A 434 4.84 13.74 4.98
CA VAL A 434 3.81 12.83 5.47
C VAL A 434 2.54 13.08 4.69
N GLU A 435 1.93 12.00 4.25
CA GLU A 435 0.59 12.00 3.67
C GLU A 435 -0.38 11.34 4.64
N LEU A 436 -1.57 11.92 4.80
CA LEU A 436 -2.66 11.38 5.60
C LEU A 436 -3.82 11.03 4.66
N VAL A 437 -4.27 9.78 4.75
CA VAL A 437 -5.36 9.23 3.96
C VAL A 437 -6.50 8.83 4.90
N PRO A 438 -7.67 9.48 4.81
CA PRO A 438 -8.87 9.07 5.52
C PRO A 438 -9.31 7.67 5.08
N ILE A 439 -9.61 6.82 6.06
CA ILE A 439 -10.24 5.51 5.84
C ILE A 439 -11.56 5.41 6.57
N PHE A 440 -12.50 4.71 5.95
CA PHE A 440 -13.83 4.52 6.47
C PHE A 440 -13.79 3.58 7.68
N GLY A 441 -14.13 4.11 8.85
CA GLY A 441 -14.31 3.33 10.08
C GLY A 441 -15.43 3.86 10.97
N LYS A 442 -16.36 4.63 10.39
CA LYS A 442 -17.62 5.01 11.04
C LYS A 442 -18.41 3.75 11.42
N PHE A 443 -19.30 3.92 12.39
CA PHE A 443 -20.29 2.92 12.77
C PHE A 443 -20.97 2.27 11.55
N GLN A 444 -20.98 0.94 11.52
CA GLN A 444 -21.60 0.12 10.48
C GLN A 444 -22.66 -0.78 11.08
N LYS A 445 -23.91 -0.65 10.61
CA LYS A 445 -25.03 -1.52 11.04
C LYS A 445 -24.90 -2.95 10.52
N GLU A 446 -24.22 -3.12 9.39
CA GLU A 446 -24.07 -4.40 8.68
C GLU A 446 -22.60 -4.84 8.63
N ASP A 447 -22.14 -5.30 7.46
CA ASP A 447 -20.76 -5.71 7.23
C ASP A 447 -19.78 -4.56 7.48
N HIS A 448 -18.68 -4.88 8.16
CA HIS A 448 -17.58 -3.96 8.39
C HIS A 448 -16.62 -4.03 7.21
N ARG A 449 -16.69 -3.04 6.31
CA ARG A 449 -15.84 -2.96 5.11
C ARG A 449 -15.08 -1.64 5.10
N ILE A 450 -13.78 -1.74 5.25
CA ILE A 450 -12.86 -0.61 5.29
C ILE A 450 -12.41 -0.27 3.87
N ARG A 451 -12.39 1.02 3.59
CA ARG A 451 -12.00 1.60 2.29
C ARG A 451 -11.49 3.03 2.49
N PRO A 452 -10.73 3.60 1.56
CA PRO A 452 -10.48 5.04 1.56
C PRO A 452 -11.81 5.81 1.55
N VAL A 453 -11.85 6.93 2.29
CA VAL A 453 -12.93 7.93 2.16
C VAL A 453 -12.57 8.83 0.98
N ILE A 454 -13.57 9.28 0.22
CA ILE A 454 -13.35 10.07 -1.00
C ILE A 454 -14.31 11.25 -1.07
N GLY A 455 -13.96 12.25 -1.87
CA GLY A 455 -14.75 13.44 -2.14
C GLY A 455 -14.95 14.31 -0.92
N ARG A 456 -16.14 14.92 -0.83
CA ARG A 456 -16.49 15.88 0.22
C ARG A 456 -16.34 15.30 1.63
N GLU A 457 -16.71 14.04 1.84
CA GLU A 457 -16.59 13.38 3.14
C GLU A 457 -15.12 13.28 3.60
N ALA A 458 -14.20 13.00 2.67
CA ALA A 458 -12.76 12.97 2.99
C ALA A 458 -12.25 14.38 3.33
N GLN A 459 -12.67 15.39 2.57
CA GLN A 459 -12.24 16.77 2.77
C GLN A 459 -12.72 17.32 4.11
N GLU A 460 -14.00 17.13 4.45
CA GLU A 460 -14.57 17.56 5.74
C GLU A 460 -13.81 16.92 6.91
N PHE A 461 -13.57 15.61 6.83
CA PHE A 461 -12.81 14.92 7.86
C PHE A 461 -11.36 15.40 7.96
N LEU A 462 -10.67 15.63 6.84
CA LEU A 462 -9.30 16.17 6.85
C LEU A 462 -9.26 17.61 7.38
N HIS A 463 -10.30 18.40 7.18
CA HIS A 463 -10.43 19.72 7.80
C HIS A 463 -10.58 19.62 9.33
N GLU A 464 -11.31 18.63 9.85
CA GLU A 464 -11.38 18.36 11.30
C GLU A 464 -9.98 18.05 11.85
N ILE A 465 -9.23 17.14 11.21
CA ILE A 465 -7.85 16.82 11.64
C ILE A 465 -6.94 18.05 11.52
N ALA A 466 -7.13 18.89 10.49
CA ALA A 466 -6.37 20.13 10.33
C ALA A 466 -6.62 21.12 11.48
N VAL A 467 -7.87 21.25 11.94
CA VAL A 467 -8.23 22.08 13.10
C VAL A 467 -7.57 21.57 14.36
N LEU A 468 -7.65 20.25 14.63
CA LEU A 468 -6.98 19.63 15.77
C LEU A 468 -5.45 19.84 15.73
N SER A 469 -4.87 19.80 14.54
CA SER A 469 -3.43 19.96 14.33
C SER A 469 -2.95 21.41 14.43
N ALA A 470 -3.84 22.37 14.15
CA ALA A 470 -3.55 23.79 14.27
C ALA A 470 -3.31 24.21 15.74
N GLU A 471 -3.88 23.50 16.72
CA GLU A 471 -3.56 23.69 18.15
C GLU A 471 -2.06 23.51 18.44
N PHE A 472 -1.39 22.67 17.66
CA PHE A 472 0.05 22.41 17.77
C PHE A 472 0.89 23.28 16.81
N GLY A 473 0.27 24.24 16.11
CA GLY A 473 0.93 25.05 15.10
C GLY A 473 1.21 24.34 13.78
N THR A 474 0.62 23.15 13.57
CA THR A 474 0.81 22.36 12.34
C THR A 474 -0.30 22.68 11.33
N ARG A 475 0.09 22.86 10.06
CA ARG A 475 -0.84 23.12 8.96
C ARG A 475 -0.72 22.05 7.89
N PHE A 476 -1.84 21.76 7.25
CA PHE A 476 -1.92 20.78 6.16
C PHE A 476 -2.17 21.47 4.83
N ARG A 477 -1.65 20.87 3.77
CA ARG A 477 -2.14 21.09 2.41
C ARG A 477 -3.11 19.96 2.08
N ILE A 478 -4.40 20.27 1.90
CA ILE A 478 -5.40 19.28 1.51
C ILE A 478 -5.56 19.34 -0.01
N GLU A 479 -5.35 18.22 -0.68
CA GLU A 479 -5.52 18.08 -2.13
C GLU A 479 -6.34 16.83 -2.44
N GLY A 480 -7.52 17.04 -3.02
CA GLY A 480 -8.46 15.95 -3.27
C GLY A 480 -8.89 15.27 -1.97
N ASP A 481 -8.55 14.00 -1.83
CA ASP A 481 -8.96 13.12 -0.72
C ASP A 481 -7.84 12.90 0.30
N ARG A 482 -6.77 13.69 0.25
CA ARG A 482 -5.54 13.50 1.02
C ARG A 482 -5.06 14.80 1.63
N ALA A 483 -4.39 14.69 2.78
CA ALA A 483 -3.67 15.80 3.40
C ALA A 483 -2.17 15.55 3.37
N PHE A 484 -1.41 16.62 3.12
CA PHE A 484 0.03 16.59 2.97
C PHE A 484 0.70 17.53 3.96
N LEU A 485 1.74 17.01 4.60
CA LEU A 485 2.61 17.72 5.52
C LEU A 485 4.03 17.67 4.92
N ASP A 486 4.49 18.77 4.36
CA ASP A 486 5.85 18.89 3.86
C ASP A 486 6.78 19.29 5.03
N LEU A 487 7.83 18.50 5.28
CA LEU A 487 8.79 18.82 6.34
C LEU A 487 9.89 19.73 5.79
N PRO A 488 10.26 20.82 6.52
CA PRO A 488 11.28 21.74 6.04
C PRO A 488 12.63 21.05 5.86
N THR A 489 13.21 21.18 4.66
CA THR A 489 14.48 20.56 4.26
C THR A 489 15.70 21.12 5.00
N ASN A 490 15.56 22.28 5.63
CA ASN A 490 16.64 23.04 6.28
C ASN A 490 16.32 23.35 7.75
N SER A 491 16.01 22.35 8.58
CA SER A 491 16.04 22.57 10.04
C SER A 491 17.44 22.23 10.56
N PRO A 492 18.28 23.21 10.94
CA PRO A 492 19.61 22.95 11.48
C PRO A 492 19.45 22.43 12.91
N LEU A 493 19.22 21.13 13.08
CA LEU A 493 19.09 20.53 14.41
C LEU A 493 19.80 19.17 14.45
N THR A 494 21.12 19.22 14.28
CA THR A 494 22.00 18.44 15.15
C THR A 494 22.26 19.32 16.37
N PRO A 495 22.04 18.89 17.62
CA PRO A 495 22.56 19.62 18.76
C PRO A 495 24.09 19.63 18.61
N THR A 496 24.66 20.77 18.24
CA THR A 496 26.09 20.98 18.44
C THR A 496 26.31 20.90 19.95
N PHE A 497 26.78 19.76 20.44
CA PHE A 497 27.41 19.67 21.74
C PHE A 497 28.55 20.68 21.73
N ARG A 498 28.30 21.89 22.21
CA ARG A 498 29.35 22.82 22.61
C ARG A 498 30.07 22.12 23.76
N ARG A 499 31.16 21.42 23.45
CA ARG A 499 32.21 21.13 24.42
C ARG A 499 32.60 22.48 25.01
N LYS A 500 32.15 22.76 26.23
CA LYS A 500 32.80 23.78 27.05
C LYS A 500 34.25 23.32 27.21
N LYS A 501 35.18 24.19 26.81
CA LYS A 501 36.61 24.04 27.11
C LYS A 501 36.82 24.07 28.61
#